data_AF-A0A6M3JKK0-F1
#
_entry.id   AF-A0A6M3JKK0-F1
#
_cell.length_a   1.000
_cell.length_b   1.000
_cell.length_c   1.000
_cell.angle_alpha   90.00
_cell.angle_beta   90.00
_cell.angle_gamma   90.00
#
_symmetry.space_group_name_H-M   'P 1'
#
loop_
_entity.id
_entity.type
_entity.pdbx_description
1 polymer ?
#
loop_
_entity_poly.entity_id
_entity_poly.type
_entity_poly.pdbx_seq_one_letter_code
_entity_poly.pdbx_strand_id
1 'polypeptide(L)' 'MFEIIEYSNGNKAWYLNGKLHREDGPAIEYTNGYKEWYLNGKLHREDGPAVEHVNGYKEWLLNGLRHREDGPAIEHSNG' A
#
# COMPACT_ATOMS: atom_id res chain seq x y z
N MET A 1 8.96 14.27 -11.83
CA MET A 1 7.66 14.93 -11.62
C MET A 1 6.94 14.20 -10.52
N PHE A 2 6.59 14.90 -9.45
CA PHE A 2 5.78 14.35 -8.36
C PHE A 2 4.36 14.88 -8.50
N GLU A 3 3.37 14.00 -8.35
CA GLU A 3 1.96 14.32 -8.54
C GLU A 3 1.13 13.71 -7.41
N ILE A 4 0.19 14.49 -6.89
CA ILE A 4 -0.84 14.00 -5.96
C ILE A 4 -2.17 14.16 -6.66
N ILE A 5 -2.91 13.06 -6.77
CA ILE A 5 -4.26 13.05 -7.33
C ILE A 5 -5.23 12.81 -6.19
N GLU A 6 -6.12 13.77 -5.97
CA GLU A 6 -7.28 13.62 -5.09
C GLU A 6 -8.53 13.46 -5.95
N TYR A 7 -9.25 12.36 -5.74
CA TYR A 7 -10.47 12.04 -6.47
C TYR A 7 -11.69 12.66 -5.77
N SER A 8 -12.79 12.84 -6.50
CA SER A 8 -14.03 13.44 -5.98
C SER A 8 -14.64 12.71 -4.78
N ASN A 9 -14.31 11.44 -4.59
CA ASN A 9 -14.73 10.62 -3.45
C ASN A 9 -13.77 10.70 -2.24
N GLY A 10 -12.76 11.58 -2.29
CA GLY A 10 -11.77 11.79 -1.25
C GLY A 10 -10.58 10.82 -1.26
N ASN A 11 -10.53 9.86 -2.21
CA ASN A 11 -9.38 8.98 -2.35
C ASN A 11 -8.16 9.77 -2.80
N LYS A 12 -6.98 9.34 -2.41
CA LYS A 12 -5.71 10.00 -2.74
C LYS A 12 -4.72 9.00 -3.32
N ALA A 13 -3.96 9.44 -4.33
CA ALA A 13 -2.88 8.67 -4.92
C ALA A 13 -1.64 9.55 -5.13
N TRP A 14 -0.47 9.00 -4.82
CA TRP A 14 0.82 9.68 -4.91
C TRP A 14 1.66 9.04 -6.02
N TYR A 15 2.14 9.86 -6.94
CA TYR A 15 2.93 9.43 -8.08
C TYR A 15 4.29 10.13 -8.10
N LEU A 16 5.32 9.37 -8.48
CA LEU A 16 6.64 9.87 -8.85
C LEU A 16 6.96 9.36 -10.24
N ASN A 17 7.17 10.29 -11.19
CA ASN A 17 7.46 10.01 -12.59
C ASN A 17 6.42 9.08 -13.24
N GLY A 18 5.14 9.33 -12.98
CA GLY A 18 4.02 8.55 -13.53
C GLY A 18 3.83 7.16 -12.90
N LYS A 19 4.55 6.84 -11.83
CA LYS A 19 4.40 5.57 -11.09
C LYS A 19 3.96 5.84 -9.66
N LEU A 20 3.10 4.98 -9.12
CA LEU A 20 2.72 5.04 -7.70
C LEU A 20 3.98 4.95 -6.82
N HIS A 21 4.15 5.93 -5.96
CA HIS A 21 5.35 6.04 -5.14
C HIS A 21 5.09 6.96 -3.94
N ARG A 22 5.42 6.48 -2.75
CA ARG A 22 5.52 7.29 -1.54
C ARG A 22 6.42 6.59 -0.50
N GLU A 23 7.38 7.30 0.07
CA GLU A 23 8.34 6.75 1.03
C GLU A 23 7.77 6.74 2.47
N ASP A 24 7.09 7.83 2.87
CA ASP A 24 6.63 8.02 4.25
C ASP A 24 5.19 7.53 4.53
N GLY A 25 4.56 6.82 3.58
CA GLY A 25 3.16 6.44 3.74
C GLY A 25 2.58 5.69 2.54
N PRO A 26 1.28 5.38 2.58
CA PRO A 26 0.62 4.69 1.49
C PRO A 26 0.58 5.57 0.23
N ALA A 27 0.93 4.98 -0.91
CA ALA A 27 0.84 5.65 -2.20
C ALA A 27 -0.60 5.64 -2.75
N ILE A 28 -1.51 4.86 -2.15
CA ILE A 28 -2.96 5.01 -2.33
C ILE A 28 -3.66 4.96 -0.98
N GLU A 29 -4.51 5.96 -0.71
CA GLU A 29 -5.41 6.02 0.44
C GLU A 29 -6.86 6.10 -0.04
N TYR A 30 -7.67 5.10 0.31
CA TYR A 30 -9.10 5.13 0.06
C TYR A 30 -9.84 5.60 1.31
N THR A 31 -10.93 6.33 1.12
CA THR A 31 -11.77 6.83 2.22
C THR A 31 -12.45 5.73 3.03
N ASN A 32 -12.56 4.52 2.48
CA ASN A 32 -13.06 3.34 3.19
C ASN A 32 -12.02 2.70 4.13
N GLY A 33 -10.82 3.28 4.26
CA GLY A 33 -9.74 2.79 5.10
C GLY A 33 -8.79 1.81 4.41
N TYR A 34 -9.02 1.46 3.14
CA TYR A 34 -8.09 0.65 2.36
C TYR A 34 -6.84 1.45 1.97
N LYS A 35 -5.67 0.84 2.12
CA LYS A 35 -4.36 1.48 1.89
C LYS A 35 -3.42 0.56 1.14
N GLU A 36 -2.68 1.14 0.20
CA GLU A 36 -1.62 0.45 -0.53
C GLU A 36 -0.32 1.26 -0.50
N TRP A 37 0.79 0.62 -0.18
CA TRP A 37 2.13 1.21 -0.16
C TRP A 37 2.88 0.81 -1.42
N TYR A 38 3.32 1.80 -2.18
CA TYR A 38 4.13 1.58 -3.38
C TYR A 38 5.44 2.34 -3.31
N LEU A 39 6.49 1.68 -3.79
CA LEU A 39 7.77 2.28 -4.10
C LEU A 39 8.09 2.00 -5.58
N ASN A 40 8.25 3.05 -6.37
CA ASN A 40 8.58 2.97 -7.80
C ASN A 40 7.64 2.08 -8.63
N GLY A 41 6.34 2.11 -8.31
CA GLY A 41 5.29 1.35 -8.98
C GLY A 41 5.18 -0.11 -8.55
N LYS A 42 5.85 -0.52 -7.47
CA LYS A 42 5.76 -1.87 -6.89
C LYS A 42 5.22 -1.78 -5.47
N LEU A 43 4.33 -2.71 -5.09
CA LEU A 43 3.91 -2.86 -3.71
C LEU A 43 5.14 -3.13 -2.82
N HIS A 44 5.35 -2.28 -1.83
CA HIS A 44 6.56 -2.30 -1.03
C HIS A 44 6.30 -1.63 0.32
N ARG A 45 6.64 -2.33 1.40
CA ARG A 45 6.77 -1.74 2.73
C ARG A 45 7.72 -2.57 3.59
N GLU A 46 8.65 -1.92 4.28
CA GLU A 46 9.65 -2.59 5.12
C GLU A 46 9.10 -2.92 6.51
N ASP A 47 8.36 -1.98 7.12
CA ASP A 47 7.92 -2.08 8.52
C ASP A 47 6.48 -2.62 8.70
N GLY A 48 5.89 -3.23 7.67
CA GLY A 48 4.50 -3.69 7.76
C GLY A 48 3.91 -4.20 6.45
N PRO A 49 2.59 -4.42 6.42
CA PRO A 49 1.92 -4.87 5.20
C PRO A 49 1.90 -3.76 4.14
N ALA A 50 2.20 -4.13 2.90
CA ALA A 50 2.10 -3.23 1.76
C ALA A 50 0.64 -3.06 1.28
N VAL A 51 -0.28 -3.90 1.76
CA VAL A 51 -1.72 -3.77 1.54
C VAL A 51 -2.44 -3.94 2.88
N GLU A 52 -3.32 -3.00 3.21
CA GLU A 52 -4.18 -3.07 4.41
C GLU A 52 -5.64 -2.82 4.03
N HIS A 53 -6.50 -3.78 4.34
CA HIS A 53 -7.95 -3.63 4.26
C HIS A 53 -8.59 -3.42 5.62
N VAL A 54 -9.69 -2.67 5.64
CA VAL A 54 -10.52 -2.42 6.84
C VAL A 54 -11.08 -3.69 7.48
N ASN A 55 -11.23 -4.77 6.70
CA ASN A 55 -11.72 -6.06 7.22
C ASN A 55 -10.64 -6.87 7.97
N GLY A 56 -9.41 -6.35 8.08
CA GLY A 56 -8.29 -7.05 8.71
C GLY A 56 -7.42 -7.85 7.75
N TYR A 57 -7.75 -7.92 6.45
CA TYR A 57 -6.84 -8.48 5.46
C TYR A 57 -5.57 -7.64 5.34
N LYS A 58 -4.43 -8.31 5.37
CA LYS A 58 -3.11 -7.70 5.23
C LYS A 58 -2.24 -8.54 4.31
N GLU A 59 -1.47 -7.88 3.46
CA GLU A 59 -0.47 -8.54 2.62
C GLU A 59 0.88 -7.83 2.77
N TRP A 60 1.92 -8.60 3.07
CA TRP A 60 3.29 -8.11 3.20
C TRP A 60 4.03 -8.34 1.90
N LEU A 61 4.46 -7.24 1.27
CA LEU A 61 5.24 -7.27 0.05
C LEU A 61 6.45 -6.36 0.16
N LEU A 62 7.59 -6.85 -0.31
CA LEU A 62 8.81 -6.10 -0.51
C LEU A 62 9.18 -6.15 -1.99
N ASN A 63 9.25 -4.99 -2.65
CA ASN A 63 9.59 -4.89 -4.07
C ASN A 63 8.68 -5.72 -5.00
N GLY A 64 7.39 -5.84 -4.66
CA GLY A 64 6.39 -6.60 -5.41
C GLY A 64 6.42 -8.11 -5.16
N LEU A 65 7.28 -8.58 -4.25
CA LEU A 65 7.35 -9.98 -3.86
C LEU A 65 6.80 -10.14 -2.45
N ARG A 66 6.01 -11.20 -2.23
CA ARG A 66 5.52 -11.55 -0.89
C ARG A 66 6.71 -11.79 0.03
N HIS A 67 6.76 -11.07 1.14
CA HIS A 67 7.89 -11.12 2.06
C HIS A 67 7.43 -10.84 3.49
N ARG A 68 7.73 -11.73 4.43
CA ARG A 68 7.58 -11.51 5.87
C ARG A 68 8.51 -12.47 6.61
N GLU A 69 9.25 -11.96 7.59
CA GLU A 69 10.20 -12.77 8.36
C GLU A 69 9.52 -13.57 9.48
N ASP A 70 8.49 -12.98 10.11
CA ASP A 70 7.90 -13.50 11.36
C ASP A 70 6.45 -14.03 11.22
N GLY A 71 6.01 -14.41 10.02
CA GLY A 71 4.64 -14.90 9.82
C GLY A 71 4.25 -15.12 8.37
N PRO A 72 2.97 -15.45 8.09
CA PRO A 72 2.51 -15.59 6.72
C PRO A 72 2.54 -14.23 6.01
N ALA A 73 2.92 -14.23 4.74
CA ALA A 73 2.90 -13.01 3.90
C ALA A 73 1.47 -12.51 3.60
N ILE A 74 0.44 -13.28 3.96
CA ILE A 74 -0.97 -12.89 3.94
C ILE A 74 -1.60 -13.21 5.29
N GLU A 75 -2.33 -12.26 5.84
CA GLU A 75 -3.29 -12.51 6.91
C GLU A 75 -4.69 -12.27 6.38
N HIS A 76 -5.57 -13.25 6.56
CA HIS A 76 -6.99 -13.11 6.31
C HIS A 76 -7.70 -12.64 7.57
N SER A 77 -8.89 -12.07 7.43
CA SER A 77 -9.74 -11.56 8.53
C SER A 77 -10.20 -12.62 9.54
N ASN A 78 -9.87 -13.89 9.34
CA ASN A 78 -10.36 -15.00 10.15
C ASN A 78 -9.16 -15.64 10.83
N GLY A 79 -9.05 -15.38 12.14
CA GLY A 79 -8.07 -16.01 13.02
C GLY A 79 -8.24 -17.52 13.15
#